data_AF-A0A356WEZ4-F1
#
_entry.id   AF-A0A356WEZ4-F1
#
_cell.length_a   1.000
_cell.length_b   1.000
_cell.length_c   1.000
_cell.angle_alpha   90.00
_cell.angle_beta   90.00
_cell.angle_gamma   90.00
#
_symmetry.space_group_name_H-M   'P 1'
#
loop_
_entity.id
_entity.type
_entity.pdbx_description
1 polymer ?
#
loop_
_entity_poly.entity_id
_entity_poly.type
_entity_poly.pdbx_seq_one_letter_code
_entity_poly.pdbx_strand_id
1 'polypeptide(L)'
;MSDLVVFCGIASLFLVIYSTAQRVSRRNWLIVFLMSTLLILLPLRADLDGVGTSGRYILPLYLMCLITYLASVETSAERPLITSKTVSRILICFLTLGNSIALHQTMRRYITGVDVIGWNLNQDAEWWWTVGPSPMTIWLLGTVAFGVTATLILQNARCRVNQ
;
A
#
# COMPACT_ATOMS: atom_id res chain seq x y z
N MET A 1 14.67 0.57 9.17
CA MET A 1 13.77 1.10 8.11
C MET A 1 12.60 0.16 7.83
N SER A 2 12.82 -1.16 7.75
CA SER A 2 11.76 -2.18 7.76
C SER A 2 10.72 -1.96 8.85
N ASP A 3 11.15 -1.70 10.08
CA ASP A 3 10.24 -1.62 11.23
C ASP A 3 9.34 -0.39 11.18
N LEU A 4 9.81 0.70 10.57
CA LEU A 4 9.05 1.93 10.39
C LEU A 4 7.98 1.76 9.30
N VAL A 5 8.27 1.00 8.24
CA VAL A 5 7.27 0.62 7.22
C VAL A 5 6.20 -0.26 7.83
N VAL A 6 6.62 -1.27 8.59
CA VAL A 6 5.70 -2.19 9.26
C VAL A 6 4.82 -1.41 10.23
N PHE A 7 5.38 -0.49 11.01
CA PHE A 7 4.61 0.37 11.91
C PHE A 7 3.63 1.28 11.16
N CYS A 8 4.06 1.98 10.10
CA CYS A 8 3.18 2.84 9.30
C CYS A 8 2.07 2.04 8.57
N GLY A 9 2.40 0.85 8.07
CA GLY A 9 1.46 -0.07 7.43
C GLY A 9 0.44 -0.61 8.43
N ILE A 10 0.88 -1.04 9.61
CA ILE A 10 0.02 -1.51 10.70
C ILE A 10 -0.90 -0.38 11.17
N ALA A 11 -0.38 0.82 11.41
CA ALA A 11 -1.16 1.96 11.88
C ALA A 11 -2.24 2.38 10.85
N SER A 12 -1.90 2.41 9.55
CA SER A 12 -2.86 2.71 8.49
C SER A 12 -3.92 1.61 8.34
N LEU A 13 -3.53 0.34 8.44
CA LEU A 13 -4.48 -0.78 8.46
C LEU A 13 -5.44 -0.70 9.66
N PHE A 14 -4.94 -0.45 10.87
CA PHE A 14 -5.80 -0.31 12.05
C PHE A 14 -6.78 0.84 11.91
N LEU A 15 -6.35 1.99 11.38
CA LEU A 15 -7.23 3.13 11.11
C LEU A 15 -8.32 2.80 10.10
N VAL A 16 -7.97 2.12 9.00
CA VAL A 16 -8.92 1.69 7.98
C VAL A 16 -9.89 0.67 8.60
N ILE A 17 -9.40 -0.42 9.18
CA ILE A 17 -10.22 -1.46 9.81
C ILE A 17 -11.17 -0.85 10.83
N TYR A 18 -10.70 0.04 11.71
CA TYR A 18 -11.55 0.71 12.69
C TYR A 18 -12.67 1.54 12.02
N SER A 19 -12.34 2.30 10.98
CA SER A 19 -13.31 3.13 10.25
C SER A 19 -14.34 2.29 9.48
N THR A 20 -13.93 1.16 8.91
CA THR A 20 -14.80 0.25 8.15
C THR A 20 -15.60 -0.67 9.07
N ALA A 21 -15.05 -1.06 10.23
CA ALA A 21 -15.69 -1.92 11.22
C ALA A 21 -17.06 -1.40 11.68
N GLN A 22 -17.19 -0.07 11.76
CA GLN A 22 -18.41 0.60 12.21
C GLN A 22 -19.56 0.56 11.19
N ARG A 23 -19.29 0.11 9.95
CA ARG A 23 -20.23 0.22 8.81
C ARG A 23 -20.54 -1.10 8.14
N VAL A 24 -19.77 -2.13 8.45
CA VAL A 24 -19.81 -3.43 7.78
C VAL A 24 -20.72 -4.39 8.54
N SER A 25 -21.66 -5.02 7.84
CA SER A 25 -22.56 -6.03 8.42
C SER A 25 -21.79 -7.27 8.90
N ARG A 26 -22.32 -8.00 9.89
CA ARG A 26 -21.68 -9.22 10.44
C ARG A 26 -21.33 -10.27 9.36
N ARG A 27 -22.10 -10.34 8.28
CA ARG A 27 -21.85 -11.24 7.13
C ARG A 27 -20.61 -10.85 6.34
N ASN A 28 -20.38 -9.55 6.15
CA ASN A 28 -19.25 -9.04 5.38
C ASN A 28 -17.93 -9.18 6.15
N TRP A 29 -17.98 -9.15 7.49
CA TRP A 29 -16.84 -9.49 8.35
C TRP A 29 -16.36 -10.94 8.15
N LEU A 30 -17.28 -11.86 7.89
CA LEU A 30 -16.97 -13.26 7.59
C LEU A 30 -16.17 -13.39 6.29
N ILE A 31 -16.54 -12.60 5.27
CA ILE A 31 -15.83 -12.55 3.98
C ILE A 31 -14.43 -11.95 4.16
N VAL A 32 -14.31 -10.83 4.88
CA VAL A 32 -13.01 -10.21 5.16
C VAL A 32 -12.11 -11.16 5.95
N PHE A 33 -12.64 -11.83 6.97
CA PHE A 33 -11.90 -12.83 7.75
C PHE A 33 -11.42 -14.00 6.88
N LEU A 34 -12.30 -14.55 6.05
CA LEU A 34 -11.99 -15.69 5.19
C LEU A 34 -10.96 -15.32 4.11
N MET A 35 -11.09 -14.14 3.49
CA MET A 35 -10.11 -13.63 2.52
C MET A 35 -8.76 -13.31 3.17
N SER A 36 -8.75 -12.71 4.37
CA SER A 36 -7.52 -12.42 5.11
C SER A 36 -6.79 -13.70 5.55
N THR A 37 -7.56 -14.70 5.97
CA THR A 37 -7.03 -16.02 6.33
C THR A 37 -6.40 -16.69 5.11
N LEU A 38 -7.05 -16.65 3.95
CA LEU A 38 -6.49 -17.20 2.72
C LEU A 38 -5.22 -16.46 2.28
N LEU A 39 -5.20 -15.12 2.43
CA LEU A 39 -4.04 -14.26 2.17
C LEU A 39 -2.80 -14.64 2.99
N ILE A 40 -2.98 -15.14 4.20
CA ILE A 40 -1.87 -15.57 5.08
C ILE A 40 -1.48 -17.02 4.80
N LEU A 41 -2.48 -17.91 4.66
CA LEU A 41 -2.22 -19.35 4.55
C LEU A 41 -1.62 -19.75 3.20
N LEU A 42 -2.02 -19.10 2.09
CA LEU A 42 -1.50 -19.41 0.75
C LEU A 42 0.01 -19.15 0.61
N PRO A 43 0.56 -17.98 0.94
CA PRO A 43 2.00 -17.76 0.86
C PRO A 43 2.76 -18.60 1.88
N LEU A 44 2.21 -18.83 3.08
CA LEU A 44 2.83 -19.70 4.08
C LEU A 44 2.96 -21.14 3.56
N ARG A 45 1.91 -21.68 2.94
CA ARG A 45 1.95 -23.02 2.30
C ARG A 45 2.92 -23.08 1.14
N ALA A 46 2.91 -22.07 0.25
CA ALA A 46 3.82 -22.03 -0.89
C ALA A 46 5.30 -21.97 -0.48
N ASP A 47 5.60 -21.30 0.64
CA ASP A 47 6.95 -21.23 1.21
C ASP A 47 7.38 -22.57 1.84
N LEU A 48 6.47 -23.24 2.56
CA LEU A 48 6.70 -24.57 3.13
C LEU A 48 6.93 -25.66 2.07
N ASP A 49 6.27 -25.55 0.92
CA ASP A 49 6.39 -26.51 -0.19
C ASP A 49 7.63 -26.24 -1.08
N GLY A 50 8.44 -25.23 -0.74
CA GLY A 50 9.66 -24.87 -1.50
C GLY A 50 9.38 -24.27 -2.88
N VAL A 51 8.12 -23.96 -3.18
CA VAL A 51 7.68 -23.33 -4.43
C VAL A 51 7.85 -21.82 -4.30
N GLY A 52 9.12 -21.37 -4.25
CA GLY A 52 9.55 -20.00 -3.87
C GLY A 52 9.07 -18.83 -4.74
N THR A 53 8.06 -19.03 -5.59
CA THR A 53 7.62 -18.07 -6.61
C THR A 53 6.11 -17.79 -6.60
N SER A 54 5.24 -18.69 -6.12
CA SER A 54 3.78 -18.54 -6.26
C SER A 54 3.17 -17.45 -5.38
N GLY A 55 3.69 -17.28 -4.16
CA GLY A 55 3.17 -16.28 -3.22
C GLY A 55 3.24 -14.84 -3.76
N ARG A 56 4.27 -14.53 -4.55
CA ARG A 56 4.52 -13.17 -5.07
C ARG A 56 3.48 -12.70 -6.09
N TYR A 57 2.86 -13.63 -6.81
CA TYR A 57 1.87 -13.34 -7.86
C TYR A 57 0.44 -13.42 -7.34
N ILE A 58 0.18 -14.28 -6.35
CA ILE A 58 -1.16 -14.48 -5.79
C ILE A 58 -1.49 -13.39 -4.77
N LEU A 59 -0.51 -12.92 -3.98
CA LEU A 59 -0.73 -11.90 -2.96
C LEU A 59 -1.34 -10.61 -3.53
N PRO A 60 -0.78 -10.00 -4.60
CA PRO A 60 -1.30 -8.75 -5.14
C PRO A 60 -2.73 -8.88 -5.66
N LEU A 61 -3.06 -10.01 -6.32
CA LEU A 61 -4.41 -10.27 -6.83
C LEU A 61 -5.43 -10.36 -5.70
N TYR A 62 -5.10 -11.10 -4.64
CA TYR A 62 -5.98 -11.21 -3.48
C TYR A 62 -6.16 -9.87 -2.75
N LEU A 63 -5.08 -9.10 -2.63
CA LEU A 63 -5.10 -7.77 -2.02
C LEU A 63 -5.98 -6.81 -2.84
N MET A 64 -5.89 -6.85 -4.17
CA MET A 64 -6.76 -6.09 -5.07
C MET A 64 -8.24 -6.49 -4.93
N CYS A 65 -8.54 -7.79 -4.86
CA CYS A 65 -9.90 -8.27 -4.64
C CYS A 65 -10.47 -7.80 -3.30
N LEU A 66 -9.68 -7.87 -2.23
CA LEU A 66 -10.09 -7.40 -0.90
C LEU A 66 -10.35 -5.89 -0.88
N ILE A 67 -9.44 -5.09 -1.46
CA ILE A 67 -9.59 -3.63 -1.57
C ILE A 67 -10.84 -3.29 -2.38
N THR A 68 -11.07 -3.96 -3.52
CA THR A 68 -12.23 -3.71 -4.39
C THR A 68 -13.53 -4.07 -3.70
N TYR A 69 -13.57 -5.18 -2.97
CA TYR A 69 -14.73 -5.58 -2.18
C TYR A 69 -15.03 -4.57 -1.07
N LEU A 70 -14.02 -4.14 -0.32
CA LEU A 70 -14.18 -3.11 0.72
C LEU A 70 -14.68 -1.79 0.13
N ALA A 71 -14.09 -1.34 -0.98
CA ALA A 71 -14.54 -0.14 -1.69
C ALA A 71 -15.99 -0.26 -2.18
N SER A 72 -16.41 -1.43 -2.68
CA SER A 72 -17.79 -1.67 -3.12
C SER A 72 -18.81 -1.61 -1.98
N VAL A 73 -18.43 -2.04 -0.76
CA VAL A 73 -19.29 -1.91 0.42
C VAL A 73 -19.41 -0.44 0.83
N GLU A 74 -18.37 0.36 0.60
CA GLU A 74 -18.34 1.79 0.93
C GLU A 74 -19.17 2.65 -0.03
N THR A 75 -19.22 2.34 -1.33
CA THR A 75 -20.03 3.10 -2.30
C THR A 75 -21.53 3.09 -1.98
N SER A 76 -21.99 2.12 -1.19
CA SER A 76 -23.37 2.00 -0.73
C SER A 76 -23.68 2.85 0.52
N ALA A 77 -22.66 3.44 1.16
CA ALA A 77 -22.82 4.23 2.37
C ALA A 77 -22.96 5.73 2.05
N GLU A 78 -24.06 6.35 2.48
CA GLU A 78 -24.36 7.79 2.27
C GLU A 78 -23.37 8.75 2.96
N ARG A 79 -22.45 8.24 3.80
CA ARG A 79 -21.52 9.07 4.57
C ARG A 79 -20.07 8.76 4.17
N PRO A 80 -19.17 9.74 4.05
CA PRO A 80 -17.74 9.48 3.86
C PRO A 80 -17.14 8.76 5.07
N LEU A 81 -16.19 7.82 4.89
CA LEU A 81 -15.55 7.10 6.00
C LEU A 81 -14.68 7.98 6.88
N ILE A 82 -14.08 9.02 6.30
CA ILE A 82 -13.16 9.91 7.00
C ILE A 82 -13.64 11.34 6.83
N THR A 83 -14.54 11.76 7.73
CA THR A 83 -15.06 13.13 7.77
C THR A 83 -14.01 14.12 8.27
N SER A 84 -13.12 13.68 9.18
CA SER A 84 -12.11 14.57 9.76
C SER A 84 -10.98 14.89 8.77
N LYS A 85 -10.83 16.19 8.46
CA LYS A 85 -9.74 16.71 7.61
C LYS A 85 -8.35 16.34 8.14
N THR A 86 -8.20 16.23 9.45
CA THR A 86 -6.94 15.88 10.11
C THR A 86 -6.64 14.40 9.94
N VAL A 87 -7.61 13.51 10.18
CA VAL A 87 -7.42 12.06 10.01
C VAL A 87 -7.08 11.72 8.55
N SER A 88 -7.75 12.35 7.57
CA SER A 88 -7.42 12.07 6.16
C SER A 88 -6.00 12.54 5.78
N ARG A 89 -5.54 13.69 6.30
CA ARG A 89 -4.17 14.16 6.04
C ARG A 89 -3.12 13.24 6.65
N ILE A 90 -3.36 12.78 7.88
CA ILE A 90 -2.51 11.80 8.54
C ILE A 90 -2.47 10.52 7.71
N LEU A 91 -3.63 9.98 7.31
CA LEU A 91 -3.68 8.77 6.49
C LEU A 91 -2.88 8.91 5.19
N ILE A 92 -3.06 10.01 4.45
CA ILE A 92 -2.31 10.25 3.21
C ILE A 92 -0.81 10.32 3.49
N CYS A 93 -0.39 10.99 4.55
CA CYS A 93 1.01 11.10 4.94
C CYS A 93 1.62 9.72 5.19
N PHE A 94 0.97 8.91 6.03
CA PHE A 94 1.42 7.54 6.35
C PHE A 94 1.41 6.63 5.12
N LEU A 95 0.39 6.72 4.28
CA LEU A 95 0.30 5.92 3.05
C LEU A 95 1.40 6.30 2.05
N THR A 96 1.66 7.60 1.88
CA THR A 96 2.71 8.11 1.00
C THR A 96 4.09 7.70 1.51
N LEU A 97 4.33 7.78 2.82
CA LEU A 97 5.58 7.36 3.43
C LEU A 97 5.80 5.84 3.29
N GLY A 98 4.77 5.04 3.57
CA GLY A 98 4.81 3.59 3.38
C GLY A 98 5.10 3.22 1.92
N ASN A 99 4.41 3.85 0.97
CA ASN A 99 4.68 3.68 -0.45
C ASN A 99 6.11 4.10 -0.85
N SER A 100 6.59 5.24 -0.35
CA SER A 100 7.94 5.74 -0.63
C SER A 100 9.02 4.75 -0.22
N ILE A 101 8.92 4.18 0.99
CA ILE A 101 9.90 3.22 1.47
C ILE A 101 9.79 1.88 0.73
N ALA A 102 8.57 1.41 0.46
CA ALA A 102 8.36 0.20 -0.34
C ALA A 102 8.94 0.34 -1.76
N LEU A 103 8.76 1.51 -2.38
CA LEU A 103 9.34 1.85 -3.67
C LEU A 103 10.87 1.86 -3.60
N HIS A 104 11.46 2.50 -2.59
CA HIS A 104 12.91 2.53 -2.36
C HIS A 104 13.52 1.13 -2.26
N GLN A 105 12.93 0.28 -1.41
CA GLN A 105 13.41 -1.09 -1.18
C GLN A 105 13.29 -1.95 -2.43
N THR A 106 12.19 -1.81 -3.16
CA THR A 106 11.97 -2.48 -4.44
C THR A 106 13.05 -2.05 -5.44
N MET A 107 13.26 -0.74 -5.62
CA MET A 107 14.27 -0.21 -6.53
C MET A 107 15.67 -0.68 -6.16
N ARG A 108 16.06 -0.62 -4.88
CA ARG A 108 17.36 -1.11 -4.40
C ARG A 108 17.62 -2.55 -4.82
N ARG A 109 16.63 -3.43 -4.65
CA ARG A 109 16.74 -4.84 -5.01
C ARG A 109 17.05 -5.06 -6.49
N TYR A 110 16.58 -4.17 -7.36
CA TYR A 110 16.79 -4.25 -8.81
C TYR A 110 18.00 -3.46 -9.32
N ILE A 111 18.47 -2.46 -8.56
CA ILE A 111 19.54 -1.55 -9.02
C ILE A 111 20.90 -1.92 -8.42
N THR A 112 20.95 -2.31 -7.15
CA THR A 112 22.21 -2.62 -6.44
C THR A 112 22.23 -4.06 -5.93
N GLY A 113 21.21 -4.85 -6.27
CA GLY A 113 21.05 -6.22 -5.78
C GLY A 113 20.81 -6.31 -4.27
N VAL A 114 21.40 -7.33 -3.65
CA VAL A 114 21.30 -7.62 -2.21
C VAL A 114 22.54 -7.21 -1.40
N ASP A 115 23.63 -6.84 -2.07
CA ASP A 115 24.96 -6.69 -1.45
C ASP A 115 25.22 -5.27 -0.94
N VAL A 116 24.51 -4.26 -1.45
CA VAL A 116 24.68 -2.86 -1.04
C VAL A 116 23.59 -2.45 -0.05
N ILE A 117 24.00 -2.19 1.19
CA ILE A 117 23.13 -1.68 2.26
C ILE A 117 23.34 -0.18 2.38
N GLY A 118 22.49 0.61 1.71
CA GLY A 118 22.54 2.07 1.75
C GLY A 118 21.19 2.73 1.45
N TRP A 119 21.06 3.99 1.88
CA TRP A 119 19.91 4.84 1.53
C TRP A 119 20.06 5.48 0.14
N ASN A 120 21.30 5.78 -0.26
CA ASN A 120 21.55 6.38 -1.56
C ASN A 120 21.49 5.32 -2.67
N LEU A 121 20.42 5.35 -3.47
CA LEU A 121 20.24 4.42 -4.60
C LEU A 121 21.19 4.70 -5.77
N ASN A 122 21.90 5.83 -5.76
CA ASN A 122 22.85 6.17 -6.82
C ASN A 122 24.24 5.56 -6.57
N GLN A 123 24.50 5.06 -5.37
CA GLN A 123 25.77 4.43 -5.02
C GLN A 123 25.82 3.03 -5.60
N ASP A 124 26.87 2.72 -6.38
CA ASP A 124 27.09 1.43 -7.03
C ASP A 124 25.87 0.96 -7.82
N ALA A 125 25.18 1.91 -8.47
CA ALA A 125 23.94 1.67 -9.17
C ALA A 125 24.18 1.04 -10.55
N GLU A 126 23.66 -0.17 -10.76
CA GLU A 126 23.56 -0.78 -12.08
C GLU A 126 22.33 -0.22 -12.80
N TRP A 127 22.42 1.05 -13.20
CA TRP A 127 21.33 1.79 -13.80
C TRP A 127 21.42 1.77 -15.33
N TRP A 128 20.30 1.43 -15.99
CA TRP A 128 20.28 1.29 -17.45
C TRP A 128 20.36 2.62 -18.21
N TRP A 129 20.10 3.77 -17.57
CA TRP A 129 20.19 5.09 -18.21
C TRP A 129 21.54 5.74 -17.95
N THR A 130 22.25 6.06 -19.02
CA THR A 130 23.52 6.81 -18.98
C THR A 130 23.30 8.32 -18.97
N VAL A 131 22.22 8.82 -19.57
CA VAL A 131 21.89 10.27 -19.69
C VAL A 131 20.44 10.54 -19.22
N GLY A 132 19.89 9.67 -18.36
CA GLY A 132 18.53 9.80 -17.82
C GLY A 132 18.50 10.28 -16.36
N PRO A 133 17.31 10.45 -15.78
CA PRO A 133 17.18 10.77 -14.36
C PRO A 133 17.76 9.64 -13.50
N SER A 134 18.42 10.05 -12.40
CA SER A 134 19.05 9.12 -11.47
C SER A 134 18.02 8.26 -10.73
N PRO A 135 18.40 7.07 -10.22
CA PRO A 135 17.56 6.27 -9.33
C PRO A 135 16.89 7.06 -8.21
N MET A 136 17.65 7.93 -7.52
CA MET A 136 17.10 8.79 -6.47
C MET A 136 16.05 9.78 -6.99
N THR A 137 16.24 10.32 -8.20
CA THR A 137 15.28 11.24 -8.83
C THR A 137 13.97 10.52 -9.14
N ILE A 138 14.03 9.29 -9.66
CA ILE A 138 12.85 8.49 -9.99
C ILE A 138 12.09 8.08 -8.72
N TRP A 139 12.81 7.67 -7.68
CA TRP A 139 12.23 7.36 -6.39
C TRP A 139 11.47 8.56 -5.81
N LEU A 140 12.08 9.75 -5.85
CA LEU A 140 11.45 10.99 -5.39
C LEU A 140 10.20 11.33 -6.21
N LEU A 141 10.31 11.27 -7.54
CA LEU A 141 9.18 11.53 -8.45
C LEU A 141 8.02 10.56 -8.21
N GLY A 142 8.29 9.27 -8.06
CA GLY A 142 7.27 8.26 -7.77
C GLY A 142 6.59 8.50 -6.41
N THR A 143 7.36 8.89 -5.40
CA THR A 143 6.84 9.25 -4.07
C THR A 143 5.90 10.47 -4.15
N VAL A 144 6.32 11.53 -4.83
CA VAL A 144 5.53 12.75 -5.00
C VAL A 144 4.28 12.49 -5.83
N ALA A 145 4.41 11.77 -6.95
CA ALA A 145 3.28 11.42 -7.81
C ALA A 145 2.20 10.62 -7.07
N PHE A 146 2.62 9.65 -6.23
CA PHE A 146 1.71 8.89 -5.39
C PHE A 146 0.99 9.79 -4.38
N GLY A 147 1.74 10.64 -3.66
CA GLY A 147 1.16 11.58 -2.70
C GLY A 147 0.14 12.53 -3.33
N VAL A 148 0.48 13.12 -4.48
CA VAL A 148 -0.42 13.98 -5.26
C VAL A 148 -1.69 13.21 -5.65
N THR A 149 -1.54 12.02 -6.22
CA THR A 149 -2.69 11.20 -6.63
C THR A 149 -3.61 10.87 -5.46
N ALA A 150 -3.04 10.47 -4.31
CA ALA A 150 -3.81 10.19 -3.09
C ALA A 150 -4.57 11.44 -2.60
N THR A 151 -3.96 12.63 -2.67
CA THR A 151 -4.65 13.88 -2.31
C THR A 151 -5.77 14.24 -3.27
N LEU A 152 -5.56 14.08 -4.59
CA LEU A 152 -6.58 14.37 -5.61
C LEU A 152 -7.78 13.44 -5.48
N ILE A 153 -7.56 12.14 -5.22
CA ILE A 153 -8.65 11.18 -4.99
C ILE A 153 -9.48 11.60 -3.78
N LEU A 154 -8.84 11.98 -2.67
CA LEU A 154 -9.56 12.43 -1.48
C LEU A 154 -10.36 13.72 -1.74
N GLN A 155 -9.81 14.67 -2.50
CA GLN A 155 -10.51 15.90 -2.86
C GLN A 155 -11.74 15.60 -3.70
N ASN A 156 -11.61 14.77 -4.73
CA ASN A 156 -12.72 14.33 -5.58
C ASN A 156 -13.81 13.61 -4.79
N ALA A 157 -13.44 12.73 -3.85
CA ALA A 157 -14.39 12.04 -2.98
C ALA A 157 -15.18 13.02 -2.10
N ARG A 158 -14.54 14.08 -1.59
CA ARG A 158 -15.21 15.11 -0.78
C ARG A 158 -16.14 15.99 -1.61
N CYS A 159 -15.75 16.37 -2.82
CA CYS A 159 -16.62 17.15 -3.71
C CYS A 159 -17.92 16.43 -4.03
N ARG A 160 -17.88 15.10 -4.24
CA ARG A 160 -19.07 14.28 -4.51
C ARG A 160 -20.04 14.16 -3.33
N VAL A 161 -19.55 14.27 -2.09
CA VAL A 161 -20.39 14.18 -0.88
C VAL A 161 -21.09 15.52 -0.57
N ASN A 162 -20.50 16.64 -0.98
CA ASN A 162 -21.06 17.97 -0.72
C ASN A 162 -22.08 18.43 -1.79
N GLN A 163 -22.28 17.65 -2.85
CA GLN A 163 -23.29 17.86 -3.89
C GLN A 163 -24.56 17.08 -3.54
#